data_AF-A0A4Q9PHS7-F1
#
_entry.id   AF-A0A4Q9PHS7-F1
#
_cell.length_a   1.000
_cell.length_b   1.000
_cell.length_c   1.000
_cell.angle_alpha   90.00
_cell.angle_beta   90.00
_cell.angle_gamma   90.00
#
_symmetry.space_group_name_H-M   'P 1'
#
loop_
_entity.id
_entity.type
_entity.pdbx_description
1 polymer ?
#
loop_
_entity_poly.entity_id
_entity_poly.type
_entity_poly.pdbx_seq_one_letter_code
_entity_poly.pdbx_strand_id
1 'polypeptide(L)'
;MDEAEQDLRHVHPSSVAALNPRMSQSAQIVLLHVDILTVLFNTFNTDDCVDLKACVNCARVCRAWNEPACRVAWRCARLFYLYYVIDPDPTKRPKRNSDKKPQWHRSILEGELYKNEKVWAGFLRYGGMIQRLYAKPRHTFDVAEATIVHTLLERNGRKTFVPSLRHISWLESVDWRGALLLIIPPTLESIALRIGLVARNDVQHIIESLPHTAREIHSIEWDYDDPPWNTEEWPHCPFEAGDVSGHSSLRRLTLKHAISIAELRGIFSQPKLKLEYLNTTVVGPDGRQINCPTTLKTLKLASSLPQTEPSLPPTRIRIPISAHFPFFEAIEPYEACARSPCLLSGTTSHNPYLRLRSTPSL
;
A
#
# COMPACT_ATOMS: atom_id res chain seq x y z
N MET A 1 75.50 27.53 -33.12
CA MET A 1 75.97 26.15 -32.95
C MET A 1 75.02 25.47 -31.99
N ASP A 2 73.97 24.76 -32.38
CA ASP A 2 73.36 24.38 -33.65
C ASP A 2 71.91 24.06 -33.23
N GLU A 3 70.88 24.69 -33.80
CA GLU A 3 70.20 24.20 -35.01
C GLU A 3 70.12 22.67 -35.08
N ALA A 4 69.00 22.11 -34.61
CA ALA A 4 68.48 20.83 -35.12
C ALA A 4 66.97 20.75 -34.88
N GLU A 5 66.25 20.87 -36.00
CA GLU A 5 65.14 20.01 -36.45
C GLU A 5 63.98 19.77 -35.45
N GLN A 6 62.80 20.40 -35.58
CA GLN A 6 61.87 20.41 -36.73
C GLN A 6 61.30 19.01 -37.03
N ASP A 7 59.98 18.97 -37.26
CA ASP A 7 59.13 17.82 -37.57
C ASP A 7 58.64 16.91 -36.42
N LEU A 8 57.48 17.28 -35.86
CA LEU A 8 56.46 16.29 -35.53
C LEU A 8 55.04 16.90 -35.55
N ARG A 9 54.47 16.85 -36.76
CA ARG A 9 53.07 16.49 -37.08
C ARG A 9 51.97 17.35 -36.45
N HIS A 10 51.59 18.38 -37.20
CA HIS A 10 50.22 18.89 -37.24
C HIS A 10 49.26 17.77 -37.68
N VAL A 11 48.66 17.09 -36.71
CA VAL A 11 47.46 16.27 -36.92
C VAL A 11 46.27 17.23 -36.92
N HIS A 12 45.75 17.51 -38.11
CA HIS A 12 44.44 18.13 -38.26
C HIS A 12 43.40 17.29 -37.50
N PRO A 13 42.63 17.86 -36.56
CA PRO A 13 41.44 17.20 -36.06
C PRO A 13 40.47 17.10 -37.23
N SER A 14 40.44 15.92 -37.85
CA SER A 14 39.44 15.56 -38.84
C SER A 14 38.08 15.84 -38.21
N SER A 15 37.36 16.75 -38.85
CA SER A 15 35.96 17.07 -38.64
C SER A 15 35.18 15.76 -38.48
N VAL A 16 34.97 15.34 -37.24
CA VAL A 16 33.95 14.36 -36.88
C VAL A 16 32.66 15.11 -37.09
N ALA A 17 32.18 15.07 -38.34
CA ALA A 17 30.87 15.56 -38.72
C ALA A 17 29.89 14.97 -37.72
N ALA A 18 29.38 15.84 -36.85
CA ALA A 18 28.35 15.53 -35.90
C ALA A 18 27.12 15.10 -36.73
N LEU A 19 27.03 13.81 -36.99
CA LEU A 19 25.78 13.14 -37.33
C LEU A 19 24.89 13.35 -36.11
N ASN A 20 24.22 14.50 -36.06
CA ASN A 20 23.00 14.67 -35.31
C ASN A 20 21.97 13.82 -36.07
N PRO A 21 21.62 12.61 -35.61
CA PRO A 21 20.45 11.95 -36.14
C PRO A 21 19.30 12.91 -35.87
N ARG A 22 18.79 13.55 -36.93
CA ARG A 22 17.48 14.19 -36.90
C ARG A 22 16.49 13.06 -36.66
N MET A 23 16.31 12.67 -35.40
CA MET A 23 15.15 11.91 -34.97
C MET A 23 13.95 12.63 -35.57
N SER A 24 13.21 11.95 -36.44
CA SER A 24 12.04 12.55 -37.06
C SER A 24 11.14 13.08 -35.95
N GLN A 25 10.69 14.33 -36.08
CA GLN A 25 9.79 14.96 -35.10
C GLN A 25 8.57 14.08 -34.80
N SER A 26 8.16 13.26 -35.77
CA SER A 26 7.10 12.26 -35.64
C SER A 26 7.38 11.18 -34.57
N ALA A 27 8.63 10.69 -34.45
CA ALA A 27 8.98 9.71 -33.42
C ALA A 27 9.03 10.32 -32.01
N GLN A 28 9.36 11.62 -31.89
CA GLN A 28 9.27 12.34 -30.63
C GLN A 28 7.81 12.52 -30.18
N ILE A 29 6.89 12.82 -31.10
CA ILE A 29 5.46 13.03 -30.79
C ILE A 29 4.80 11.77 -30.23
N VAL A 30 5.13 10.58 -30.76
CA VAL A 30 4.52 9.31 -30.30
C VAL A 30 5.11 8.84 -28.95
N LEU A 31 6.40 9.07 -28.68
CA LEU A 31 7.04 8.75 -27.40
C LEU A 31 6.64 9.69 -26.24
N LEU A 32 5.88 10.74 -26.53
CA LEU A 32 5.51 11.79 -25.56
C LEU A 32 4.03 11.83 -25.20
N HIS A 33 3.17 10.99 -25.80
CA HIS A 33 1.76 11.00 -25.45
C HIS A 33 1.54 10.35 -24.07
N VAL A 34 1.27 11.18 -23.07
CA VAL A 34 1.10 10.78 -21.66
C VAL A 34 0.05 9.67 -21.51
N ASP A 35 -1.01 9.70 -22.30
CA ASP A 35 -2.07 8.67 -22.24
C ASP A 35 -1.58 7.30 -22.72
N ILE A 36 -0.77 7.24 -23.78
CA ILE A 36 -0.20 5.98 -24.28
C ILE A 36 0.77 5.41 -23.24
N LEU A 37 1.63 6.26 -22.66
CA LEU A 37 2.53 5.84 -21.59
C LEU A 37 1.76 5.36 -20.36
N THR A 38 0.66 6.03 -20.01
CA THR A 38 -0.20 5.62 -18.89
C THR A 38 -0.82 4.25 -19.14
N VAL A 39 -1.36 4.01 -20.34
CA VAL A 39 -1.90 2.70 -20.74
C VAL A 39 -0.81 1.62 -20.73
N LEU A 40 0.38 1.93 -21.26
CA LEU A 40 1.53 1.03 -21.26
C LEU A 40 1.97 0.67 -19.84
N PHE A 41 2.20 1.65 -18.97
CA PHE A 41 2.61 1.34 -17.60
C PHE A 41 1.50 0.64 -16.79
N ASN A 42 0.22 0.86 -17.13
CA ASN A 42 -0.87 0.16 -16.48
C ASN A 42 -0.91 -1.35 -16.74
N THR A 43 -0.17 -1.88 -17.73
CA THR A 43 -0.08 -3.33 -17.94
C THR A 43 0.83 -4.03 -16.93
N PHE A 44 1.69 -3.28 -16.22
CA PHE A 44 2.59 -3.84 -15.22
C PHE A 44 1.83 -4.22 -13.95
N ASN A 45 2.10 -5.41 -13.42
CA ASN A 45 1.57 -5.87 -12.16
C ASN A 45 2.44 -5.35 -11.01
N THR A 46 1.97 -4.33 -10.30
CA THR A 46 2.71 -3.74 -9.16
C THR A 46 2.83 -4.67 -7.94
N ASP A 47 2.04 -5.76 -7.90
CA ASP A 47 2.19 -6.80 -6.88
C ASP A 47 3.35 -7.74 -7.22
N ASP A 48 3.83 -7.74 -8.48
CA ASP A 48 5.05 -8.43 -8.92
C ASP A 48 6.29 -7.51 -8.76
N CYS A 49 7.36 -8.05 -8.17
CA CYS A 49 8.55 -7.26 -7.86
C CYS A 49 9.40 -6.92 -9.10
N VAL A 50 9.36 -7.75 -10.14
CA VAL A 50 10.08 -7.53 -11.39
C VAL A 50 9.44 -6.38 -12.15
N ASP A 51 8.11 -6.41 -12.28
CA ASP A 51 7.32 -5.35 -12.90
C ASP A 51 7.46 -4.02 -12.16
N LEU A 52 7.38 -4.04 -10.83
CA LEU A 52 7.61 -2.86 -10.01
C LEU A 52 9.01 -2.27 -10.25
N LYS A 53 10.06 -3.10 -10.26
CA LYS A 53 11.44 -2.67 -10.54
C LYS A 53 11.58 -2.12 -11.96
N ALA A 54 10.89 -2.71 -12.93
CA ALA A 54 10.86 -2.23 -14.31
C ALA A 54 10.21 -0.84 -14.41
N CYS A 55 9.06 -0.60 -13.78
CA CYS A 55 8.43 0.73 -13.73
C CYS A 55 9.37 1.77 -13.14
N VAL A 56 10.07 1.44 -12.07
CA VAL A 56 11.00 2.38 -11.45
C VAL A 56 12.20 2.68 -12.33
N ASN A 57 12.78 1.67 -12.97
CA ASN A 57 13.86 1.89 -13.92
C ASN A 57 13.38 2.78 -15.08
N CYS A 58 12.17 2.53 -15.60
CA CYS A 58 11.54 3.35 -16.62
C CYS A 58 11.33 4.80 -16.17
N ALA A 59 10.96 5.02 -14.91
CA ALA A 59 10.81 6.37 -14.35
C ALA A 59 12.11 7.19 -14.37
N ARG A 60 13.28 6.53 -14.49
CA ARG A 60 14.60 7.16 -14.57
C ARG A 60 15.11 7.36 -15.98
N VAL A 61 14.50 6.73 -16.99
CA VAL A 61 14.97 6.78 -18.38
C VAL A 61 14.88 8.20 -18.93
N CYS A 62 13.71 8.83 -18.81
CA CYS A 62 13.51 10.20 -19.26
C CYS A 62 12.36 10.89 -18.50
N ARG A 63 12.29 12.23 -18.62
CA ARG A 63 11.28 13.04 -17.94
C ARG A 63 9.84 12.69 -18.36
N ALA A 64 9.62 12.34 -19.62
CA ALA A 64 8.30 11.98 -20.13
C ALA A 64 7.75 10.70 -19.49
N TRP A 65 8.63 9.76 -19.16
CA TRP A 65 8.26 8.48 -18.54
C TRP A 65 8.15 8.57 -17.03
N ASN A 66 8.80 9.57 -16.43
CA ASN A 66 8.91 9.70 -14.99
C ASN A 66 7.53 9.67 -14.28
N GLU A 67 6.61 10.56 -14.66
CA GLU A 67 5.32 10.68 -13.99
C GLU A 67 4.42 9.44 -14.21
N PRO A 68 4.18 8.94 -15.45
CA PRO A 68 3.38 7.73 -15.67
C PRO A 68 3.95 6.49 -14.96
N ALA A 69 5.27 6.30 -15.01
CA ALA A 69 5.91 5.14 -14.40
C ALA A 69 5.94 5.25 -12.86
N CYS A 70 6.18 6.44 -12.30
CA CYS A 70 6.07 6.68 -10.86
C CYS A 70 4.65 6.41 -10.37
N ARG A 71 3.62 6.86 -11.09
CA ARG A 71 2.22 6.66 -10.72
C ARG A 71 1.87 5.19 -10.59
N VAL A 72 2.38 4.35 -11.49
CA VAL A 72 2.20 2.90 -11.40
C VAL A 72 3.04 2.33 -10.27
N ALA A 73 4.32 2.70 -10.15
CA ALA A 73 5.19 2.20 -9.09
C ALA A 73 4.65 2.50 -7.67
N TRP A 74 4.06 3.68 -7.47
CA TRP A 74 3.47 4.09 -6.19
C TRP A 74 2.03 3.66 -5.98
N ARG A 75 1.38 3.02 -6.97
CA ARG A 75 -0.02 2.58 -6.87
C ARG A 75 -0.27 1.69 -5.64
N CYS A 76 0.68 0.81 -5.35
CA CYS A 76 0.58 -0.22 -4.32
C CYS A 76 1.77 -0.09 -3.36
N ALA A 77 1.62 0.67 -2.29
CA ALA A 77 2.73 1.01 -1.40
C ALA A 77 2.50 0.53 0.04
N ARG A 78 3.59 0.54 0.81
CA ARG A 78 3.56 0.44 2.26
C ARG A 78 3.75 1.83 2.82
N LEU A 79 3.13 2.11 3.96
CA LEU A 79 3.22 3.41 4.60
C LEU A 79 4.68 3.81 4.87
N PHE A 80 5.46 2.86 5.35
CA PHE A 80 6.91 2.96 5.55
C PHE A 80 7.71 3.46 4.32
N TYR A 81 7.26 3.20 3.09
CA TYR A 81 7.97 3.71 1.90
C TYR A 81 7.81 5.22 1.72
N LEU A 82 6.73 5.82 2.23
CA LEU A 82 6.59 7.28 2.24
C LEU A 82 7.61 7.93 3.18
N TYR A 83 8.05 7.26 4.25
CA TYR A 83 9.08 7.80 5.15
C TYR A 83 10.44 7.92 4.47
N TYR A 84 10.71 7.12 3.42
CA TYR A 84 11.90 7.30 2.58
C TYR A 84 11.87 8.57 1.73
N VAL A 85 10.70 9.15 1.53
CA VAL A 85 10.58 10.48 0.92
C VAL A 85 10.94 11.55 1.96
N ILE A 86 10.57 11.32 3.23
CA ILE A 86 10.86 12.22 4.35
C ILE A 86 12.35 12.26 4.70
N ASP A 87 12.99 11.09 4.81
CA ASP A 87 14.43 10.96 5.00
C ASP A 87 15.12 10.51 3.69
N PRO A 88 15.63 11.45 2.87
CA PRO A 88 16.22 11.13 1.58
C PRO A 88 17.59 10.43 1.70
N ASP A 89 18.22 10.43 2.88
CA ASP A 89 19.55 9.87 3.10
C ASP A 89 19.50 8.32 3.08
N PRO A 90 20.04 7.65 2.04
CA PRO A 90 20.05 6.20 1.97
C PRO A 90 20.83 5.56 3.12
N THR A 91 21.84 6.24 3.64
CA THR A 91 22.81 5.65 4.56
C THR A 91 22.21 5.42 5.94
N LYS A 92 21.17 6.18 6.29
CA LYS A 92 20.43 6.09 7.56
C LYS A 92 19.30 5.09 7.53
N ARG A 93 18.92 4.60 6.34
CA ARG A 93 17.72 3.78 6.18
C ARG A 93 17.93 2.39 6.75
N PRO A 94 17.08 1.95 7.68
CA PRO A 94 17.13 0.59 8.17
C PRO A 94 16.66 -0.37 7.07
N LYS A 95 17.26 -1.56 7.02
CA LYS A 95 16.70 -2.69 6.27
C LYS A 95 15.27 -2.96 6.75
N ARG A 96 14.41 -3.52 5.89
CA ARG A 96 12.97 -3.72 6.15
C ARG A 96 12.64 -4.52 7.42
N ASN A 97 13.51 -5.40 7.89
CA ASN A 97 13.32 -6.18 9.12
C ASN A 97 14.40 -5.87 10.17
N SER A 98 14.98 -4.66 10.13
CA SER A 98 16.02 -4.26 11.06
C SER A 98 15.43 -3.78 12.37
N ASP A 99 16.02 -4.21 13.48
CA ASP A 99 15.73 -3.69 14.82
C ASP A 99 16.11 -2.21 14.99
N LYS A 100 16.83 -1.64 14.02
CA LYS A 100 17.14 -0.20 13.97
C LYS A 100 15.97 0.66 13.50
N LYS A 101 14.85 0.07 13.06
CA LYS A 101 13.67 0.79 12.57
C LYS A 101 13.08 1.79 13.58
N PRO A 102 12.84 1.43 14.84
CA PRO A 102 12.29 2.37 15.81
C PRO A 102 13.22 3.55 16.08
N GLN A 103 14.55 3.32 16.06
CA GLN A 103 15.53 4.39 16.22
C GLN A 103 15.52 5.35 15.01
N TRP A 104 15.38 4.81 13.80
CA TRP A 104 15.24 5.63 12.60
C TRP A 104 13.94 6.44 12.60
N HIS A 105 12.81 5.83 12.97
CA HIS A 105 11.54 6.55 13.14
C HIS A 105 11.67 7.71 14.14
N ARG A 106 12.32 7.48 15.28
CA ARG A 106 12.65 8.53 16.25
C ARG A 106 13.48 9.65 15.62
N SER A 107 14.48 9.33 14.80
CA SER A 107 15.29 10.35 14.12
C SER A 107 14.50 11.22 13.13
N ILE A 108 13.45 10.67 12.50
CA ILE A 108 12.54 11.45 11.64
C ILE A 108 11.74 12.46 12.47
N LEU A 109 11.26 12.03 13.64
CA LEU A 109 10.51 12.87 14.58
C LEU A 109 11.40 13.95 15.20
N GLU A 110 12.54 13.56 15.78
CA GLU A 110 13.48 14.45 16.46
C GLU A 110 14.12 15.45 15.50
N GLY A 111 14.46 15.03 14.29
CA GLY A 111 14.98 15.90 13.23
C GLY A 111 13.91 16.75 12.56
N GLU A 112 12.63 16.54 12.89
CA GLU A 112 11.47 17.20 12.30
C GLU A 112 11.55 17.25 10.76
N LEU A 113 12.05 16.19 10.13
CA LEU A 113 12.41 16.19 8.70
C LEU A 113 11.23 16.51 7.79
N TYR A 114 10.03 16.19 8.27
CA TYR A 114 8.76 16.51 7.63
C TYR A 114 8.48 18.02 7.54
N LYS A 115 9.18 18.88 8.30
CA LYS A 115 9.04 20.34 8.24
C LYS A 115 9.64 20.99 7.01
N ASN A 116 10.51 20.29 6.28
CA ASN A 116 11.06 20.79 5.03
C ASN A 116 9.98 20.79 3.93
N GLU A 117 9.63 21.97 3.41
CA GLU A 117 8.55 22.12 2.42
C GLU A 117 8.76 21.33 1.12
N LYS A 118 10.01 21.20 0.64
CA LYS A 118 10.29 20.41 -0.57
C LYS A 118 10.06 18.93 -0.33
N VAL A 119 10.49 18.45 0.84
CA VAL A 119 10.30 17.06 1.28
C VAL A 119 8.80 16.78 1.47
N TRP A 120 8.09 17.69 2.13
CA TRP A 120 6.66 17.58 2.37
C TRP A 120 5.85 17.58 1.06
N ALA A 121 6.17 18.46 0.11
CA ALA A 121 5.54 18.44 -1.22
C ALA A 121 5.78 17.12 -1.95
N GLY A 122 6.99 16.56 -1.86
CA GLY A 122 7.30 15.23 -2.38
C GLY A 122 6.46 14.14 -1.70
N PHE A 123 6.36 14.17 -0.37
CA PHE A 123 5.58 13.22 0.43
C PHE A 123 4.11 13.24 0.01
N LEU A 124 3.49 14.42 -0.07
CA LEU A 124 2.10 14.57 -0.51
C LEU A 124 1.90 14.14 -1.97
N ARG A 125 2.84 14.46 -2.86
CA ARG A 125 2.78 14.04 -4.27
C ARG A 125 2.74 12.52 -4.39
N TYR A 126 3.65 11.80 -3.74
CA TYR A 126 3.68 10.35 -3.81
C TYR A 126 2.53 9.70 -3.01
N GLY A 127 2.15 10.28 -1.87
CA GLY A 127 0.96 9.87 -1.12
C GLY A 127 -0.31 9.94 -1.97
N GLY A 128 -0.46 10.99 -2.78
CA GLY A 128 -1.56 11.13 -3.74
C GLY A 128 -1.60 10.09 -4.86
N MET A 129 -0.52 9.34 -5.10
CA MET A 129 -0.48 8.27 -6.11
C MET A 129 -0.87 6.89 -5.53
N ILE A 130 -0.88 6.74 -4.21
CA ILE A 130 -1.18 5.46 -3.55
C ILE A 130 -2.67 5.16 -3.67
N GLN A 131 -2.98 4.02 -4.28
CA GLN A 131 -4.34 3.47 -4.40
C GLN A 131 -4.54 2.23 -3.52
N ARG A 132 -3.46 1.53 -3.19
CA ARG A 132 -3.46 0.39 -2.27
C ARG A 132 -2.38 0.57 -1.21
N LEU A 133 -2.79 0.54 0.05
CA LEU A 133 -1.89 0.66 1.20
C LEU A 133 -1.91 -0.66 1.99
N TYR A 134 -0.73 -1.24 2.22
CA TYR A 134 -0.62 -2.51 2.96
C TYR A 134 0.09 -2.31 4.30
N ALA A 135 -0.63 -2.54 5.40
CA ALA A 135 -0.04 -2.85 6.71
C ALA A 135 0.63 -4.23 6.66
N LYS A 136 1.75 -4.39 7.36
CA LYS A 136 2.47 -5.66 7.36
C LYS A 136 1.79 -6.63 8.34
N PRO A 137 1.36 -7.83 7.91
CA PRO A 137 0.59 -8.79 8.72
C PRO A 137 1.18 -9.28 10.04
N ARG A 138 2.46 -9.01 10.34
CA ARG A 138 3.21 -9.71 11.40
C ARG A 138 4.33 -8.88 12.04
N HIS A 139 4.35 -7.58 11.79
CA HIS A 139 5.30 -6.72 12.49
C HIS A 139 4.53 -5.95 13.53
N THR A 140 4.96 -6.10 14.77
CA THR A 140 4.66 -5.15 15.83
C THR A 140 5.01 -3.78 15.27
N PHE A 141 3.99 -2.99 14.98
CA PHE A 141 4.21 -1.59 14.68
C PHE A 141 4.90 -1.00 15.90
N ASP A 142 5.99 -0.27 15.67
CA ASP A 142 6.60 0.46 16.77
C ASP A 142 5.78 1.72 17.05
N VAL A 143 5.71 2.10 18.33
CA VAL A 143 5.00 3.30 18.80
C VAL A 143 5.47 4.57 18.05
N ALA A 144 6.72 4.58 17.59
CA ALA A 144 7.29 5.69 16.85
C ALA A 144 6.65 5.83 15.44
N GLU A 145 6.32 4.73 14.77
CA GLU A 145 5.63 4.73 13.47
C GLU A 145 4.24 5.35 13.60
N ALA A 146 3.48 4.93 14.62
CA ALA A 146 2.17 5.53 14.90
C ALA A 146 2.29 7.03 15.23
N THR A 147 3.29 7.40 16.04
CA THR A 147 3.58 8.80 16.37
C THR A 147 3.91 9.64 15.12
N ILE A 148 4.70 9.09 14.19
CA ILE A 148 4.97 9.72 12.89
C ILE A 148 3.66 9.98 12.17
N VAL A 149 2.79 8.98 12.04
CA VAL A 149 1.56 9.13 11.28
C VAL A 149 0.62 10.16 11.89
N HIS A 150 0.41 10.15 13.21
CA HIS A 150 -0.35 11.21 13.88
C HIS A 150 0.26 12.59 13.63
N THR A 151 1.59 12.72 13.72
CA THR A 151 2.30 13.97 13.45
C THR A 151 2.10 14.45 12.00
N LEU A 152 2.19 13.54 11.03
CA LEU A 152 2.00 13.86 9.62
C LEU A 152 0.53 14.22 9.31
N LEU A 153 -0.43 13.57 9.97
CA LEU A 153 -1.85 13.91 9.88
C LEU A 153 -2.14 15.30 10.47
N GLU A 154 -1.61 15.62 11.65
CA GLU A 154 -1.75 16.94 12.26
C GLU A 154 -1.11 18.02 11.38
N ARG A 155 0.09 17.78 10.83
CA ARG A 155 0.71 18.67 9.84
C ARG A 155 -0.17 18.88 8.61
N ASN A 156 -0.86 17.84 8.15
CA ASN A 156 -1.78 17.92 7.01
C ASN A 156 -3.19 18.44 7.41
N GLY A 157 -3.33 19.07 8.59
CA GLY A 157 -4.60 19.64 9.04
C GLY A 157 -5.68 18.58 9.29
N ARG A 158 -5.27 17.41 9.80
CA ARG A 158 -6.13 16.23 10.03
C ARG A 158 -6.83 15.71 8.77
N LYS A 159 -6.24 15.98 7.60
CA LYS A 159 -6.66 15.41 6.32
C LYS A 159 -5.76 14.25 5.96
N THR A 160 -6.31 13.29 5.22
CA THR A 160 -5.53 12.19 4.65
C THR A 160 -4.44 12.72 3.70
N PHE A 161 -3.25 12.12 3.77
CA PHE A 161 -2.17 12.32 2.79
C PHE A 161 -2.19 11.27 1.66
N VAL A 162 -3.18 10.37 1.64
CA VAL A 162 -3.41 9.35 0.60
C VAL A 162 -4.82 9.49 -0.01
N PRO A 163 -5.15 10.63 -0.63
CA PRO A 163 -6.50 10.92 -1.12
C PRO A 163 -7.02 9.97 -2.22
N SER A 164 -6.12 9.29 -2.92
CA SER A 164 -6.47 8.34 -3.99
C SER A 164 -6.62 6.89 -3.50
N LEU A 165 -6.56 6.66 -2.18
CA LEU A 165 -6.57 5.33 -1.59
C LEU A 165 -7.93 4.65 -1.82
N ARG A 166 -7.90 3.50 -2.48
CA ARG A 166 -9.07 2.65 -2.72
C ARG A 166 -9.06 1.40 -1.87
N HIS A 167 -7.88 0.86 -1.57
CA HIS A 167 -7.74 -0.37 -0.81
C HIS A 167 -6.78 -0.16 0.34
N ILE A 168 -7.16 -0.56 1.55
CA ILE A 168 -6.27 -0.53 2.70
C ILE A 168 -6.29 -1.87 3.42
N SER A 169 -5.12 -2.42 3.71
CA SER A 169 -4.96 -3.42 4.76
C SER A 169 -4.36 -2.72 5.97
N TRP A 170 -5.00 -2.85 7.12
CA TRP A 170 -4.66 -2.11 8.34
C TRP A 170 -4.62 -3.04 9.54
N LEU A 171 -3.78 -2.71 10.53
CA LEU A 171 -3.77 -3.34 11.85
C LEU A 171 -4.10 -2.25 12.86
N GLU A 172 -5.27 -2.33 13.47
CA GLU A 172 -5.62 -1.45 14.57
C GLU A 172 -5.01 -2.01 15.87
N SER A 173 -4.22 -1.19 16.55
CA SER A 173 -3.67 -1.46 17.88
C SER A 173 -3.85 -0.24 18.78
N VAL A 174 -3.57 -0.37 20.08
CA VAL A 174 -3.62 0.76 21.03
C VAL A 174 -2.83 1.98 20.54
N ASP A 175 -1.69 1.74 19.91
CA ASP A 175 -0.79 2.80 19.45
C ASP A 175 -1.34 3.59 18.25
N TRP A 176 -2.22 2.96 17.46
CA TRP A 176 -2.78 3.53 16.22
C TRP A 176 -4.17 4.14 16.39
N ARG A 177 -4.65 4.24 17.63
CA ARG A 177 -6.03 4.57 17.95
C ARG A 177 -6.52 5.80 17.17
N GLY A 178 -7.47 5.56 16.25
CA GLY A 178 -8.12 6.60 15.47
C GLY A 178 -7.33 7.12 14.26
N ALA A 179 -6.07 6.71 14.07
CA ALA A 179 -5.28 7.07 12.88
C ALA A 179 -5.94 6.56 11.60
N LEU A 180 -6.53 5.35 11.64
CA LEU A 180 -7.22 4.75 10.51
C LEU A 180 -8.28 5.69 9.91
N LEU A 181 -9.17 6.23 10.74
CA LEU A 181 -10.27 7.09 10.30
C LEU A 181 -9.79 8.42 9.69
N LEU A 182 -8.58 8.87 10.03
CA LEU A 182 -7.98 10.08 9.47
C LEU A 182 -7.24 9.82 8.14
N ILE A 183 -6.81 8.57 7.91
CA ILE A 183 -6.11 8.16 6.69
C ILE A 183 -7.09 7.78 5.59
N ILE A 184 -8.25 7.22 5.93
CA ILE A 184 -9.25 6.76 4.97
C ILE A 184 -9.85 7.95 4.21
N PRO A 185 -9.73 8.00 2.86
CA PRO A 185 -10.48 8.95 2.05
C PRO A 185 -11.91 8.44 1.77
N PRO A 186 -12.82 9.33 1.33
CA PRO A 186 -14.17 8.95 0.88
C PRO A 186 -14.22 7.97 -0.28
N THR A 187 -13.14 7.92 -1.08
CA THR A 187 -12.95 7.03 -2.25
C THR A 187 -12.50 5.62 -1.87
N LEU A 188 -12.40 5.31 -0.58
CA LEU A 188 -12.03 3.98 -0.13
C LEU A 188 -13.13 2.98 -0.51
N GLU A 189 -12.70 1.94 -1.21
CA GLU A 189 -13.51 0.90 -1.82
C GLU A 189 -13.43 -0.42 -1.02
N SER A 190 -12.25 -0.73 -0.46
CA SER A 190 -12.00 -1.97 0.26
C SER A 190 -11.14 -1.75 1.49
N ILE A 191 -11.50 -2.39 2.60
CA ILE A 191 -10.71 -2.40 3.83
C ILE A 191 -10.50 -3.85 4.31
N ALA A 192 -9.27 -4.18 4.68
CA ALA A 192 -8.91 -5.42 5.37
C ALA A 192 -8.34 -5.05 6.74
N LEU A 193 -9.18 -5.10 7.76
CA LEU A 193 -8.88 -4.68 9.11
C LEU A 193 -8.48 -5.87 9.96
N ARG A 194 -7.27 -5.81 10.52
CA ARG A 194 -6.80 -6.68 11.58
C ARG A 194 -6.95 -5.95 12.90
N ILE A 195 -7.50 -6.61 13.90
CA ILE A 195 -7.63 -6.06 15.25
C ILE A 195 -6.62 -6.74 16.15
N GLY A 196 -5.70 -5.94 16.69
CA GLY A 196 -4.80 -6.38 17.76
C GLY A 196 -5.45 -6.21 19.14
N LEU A 197 -4.64 -5.94 20.16
CA LEU A 197 -5.11 -5.68 21.52
C LEU A 197 -5.74 -4.29 21.62
N VAL A 198 -6.98 -4.13 21.18
CA VAL A 198 -7.71 -2.84 21.21
C VAL A 198 -8.98 -2.98 22.04
N ALA A 199 -9.37 -1.92 22.75
CA ALA A 199 -10.64 -1.89 23.47
C ALA A 199 -11.82 -2.02 22.49
N ARG A 200 -12.84 -2.81 22.86
CA ARG A 200 -14.05 -3.01 22.04
C ARG A 200 -14.69 -1.70 21.58
N ASN A 201 -14.71 -0.68 22.44
CA ASN A 201 -15.31 0.62 22.12
C ASN A 201 -14.62 1.34 20.96
N ASP A 202 -13.31 1.15 20.78
CA ASP A 202 -12.58 1.78 19.66
C ASP A 202 -12.90 1.10 18.34
N VAL A 203 -12.99 -0.22 18.40
CA VAL A 203 -13.38 -1.06 17.27
C VAL A 203 -14.81 -0.72 16.84
N GLN A 204 -15.73 -0.58 17.79
CA GLN A 204 -17.09 -0.14 17.56
C GLN A 204 -17.13 1.24 16.92
N HIS A 205 -16.37 2.20 17.47
CA HIS A 205 -16.28 3.55 16.92
C HIS A 205 -15.77 3.57 15.48
N ILE A 206 -14.80 2.71 15.13
CA ILE A 206 -14.34 2.56 13.74
C ILE A 206 -15.49 2.08 12.86
N ILE A 207 -16.16 1.00 13.25
CA ILE A 207 -17.26 0.41 12.48
C ILE A 207 -18.39 1.43 12.26
N GLU A 208 -18.82 2.14 13.30
CA GLU A 208 -19.86 3.17 13.23
C GLU A 208 -19.45 4.38 12.39
N SER A 209 -18.16 4.72 12.37
CA SER A 209 -17.63 5.85 11.61
C SER A 209 -17.40 5.53 10.13
N LEU A 210 -17.10 4.28 9.76
CA LEU A 210 -16.78 3.90 8.39
C LEU A 210 -17.85 4.28 7.35
N PRO A 211 -19.17 4.10 7.59
CA PRO A 211 -20.22 4.55 6.65
C PRO A 211 -20.16 6.05 6.36
N HIS A 212 -19.74 6.85 7.34
CA HIS A 212 -19.70 8.30 7.25
C HIS A 212 -18.43 8.77 6.54
N THR A 213 -17.30 8.12 6.83
CA THR A 213 -15.99 8.48 6.28
C THR A 213 -15.77 7.95 4.87
N ALA A 214 -16.26 6.75 4.54
CA ALA A 214 -16.02 6.07 3.28
C ALA A 214 -17.28 5.35 2.76
N ARG A 215 -18.11 6.12 2.05
CA ARG A 215 -19.41 5.68 1.51
C ARG A 215 -19.31 4.68 0.36
N GLU A 216 -18.14 4.62 -0.28
CA GLU A 216 -17.88 3.76 -1.44
C GLU A 216 -17.37 2.36 -1.05
N ILE A 217 -17.24 2.06 0.25
CA ILE A 217 -16.79 0.73 0.70
C ILE A 217 -17.75 -0.34 0.20
N HIS A 218 -17.20 -1.24 -0.61
CA HIS A 218 -17.88 -2.43 -1.11
C HIS A 218 -17.33 -3.72 -0.50
N SER A 219 -16.14 -3.70 0.09
CA SER A 219 -15.52 -4.88 0.68
C SER A 219 -14.91 -4.58 2.06
N ILE A 220 -15.33 -5.34 3.07
CA ILE A 220 -14.73 -5.34 4.41
C ILE A 220 -14.21 -6.75 4.68
N GLU A 221 -12.94 -6.88 5.00
CA GLU A 221 -12.34 -8.09 5.53
C GLU A 221 -11.92 -7.82 6.98
N TRP A 222 -12.30 -8.74 7.86
CA TRP A 222 -12.06 -8.63 9.29
C TRP A 222 -11.27 -9.83 9.80
N ASP A 223 -10.20 -9.52 10.53
CA ASP A 223 -9.25 -10.47 11.06
C ASP A 223 -8.86 -10.06 12.49
N TYR A 224 -8.54 -11.02 13.35
CA TYR A 224 -7.93 -10.77 14.65
C TYR A 224 -6.51 -11.31 14.59
N ASP A 225 -5.52 -10.49 14.95
CA ASP A 225 -4.15 -10.98 15.06
C ASP A 225 -4.04 -11.73 16.40
N ASP A 226 -4.16 -13.06 16.33
CA ASP A 226 -4.08 -14.03 17.43
C ASP A 226 -5.01 -13.73 18.63
N PRO A 227 -6.15 -14.44 18.79
CA PRO A 227 -6.95 -14.29 20.00
C PRO A 227 -6.05 -14.57 21.21
N PRO A 228 -6.16 -13.82 22.33
CA PRO A 228 -5.42 -14.14 23.53
C PRO A 228 -5.83 -15.56 23.95
N TRP A 229 -5.01 -16.56 23.61
CA TRP A 229 -5.30 -17.99 23.73
C TRP A 229 -5.61 -18.45 25.17
N ASN A 230 -5.50 -17.54 26.14
CA ASN A 230 -5.55 -17.79 27.56
C ASN A 230 -6.74 -17.12 28.26
N THR A 231 -7.60 -16.37 27.56
CA THR A 231 -8.85 -15.89 28.16
C THR A 231 -9.99 -16.79 27.73
N GLU A 232 -10.65 -17.46 28.69
CA GLU A 232 -11.85 -18.28 28.44
C GLU A 232 -12.96 -17.49 27.73
N GLU A 233 -12.93 -16.16 27.84
CA GLU A 233 -13.75 -15.25 27.09
C GLU A 233 -13.15 -15.01 25.70
N TRP A 234 -13.72 -15.68 24.70
CA TRP A 234 -13.52 -15.28 23.32
C TRP A 234 -14.00 -13.83 23.18
N PRO A 235 -13.19 -12.92 22.60
CA PRO A 235 -13.68 -11.59 22.30
C PRO A 235 -14.87 -11.75 21.37
N HIS A 236 -16.06 -11.43 21.89
CA HIS A 236 -17.26 -11.36 21.07
C HIS A 236 -16.97 -10.49 19.85
N CYS A 237 -17.50 -10.91 18.70
CA CYS A 237 -17.39 -10.12 17.48
C CYS A 237 -17.90 -8.70 17.79
N PRO A 238 -17.22 -7.64 17.36
CA PRO A 238 -17.64 -6.29 17.70
C PRO A 238 -18.85 -5.88 16.87
N PHE A 239 -19.14 -6.60 15.77
CA PHE A 239 -20.25 -6.33 14.89
C PHE A 239 -21.58 -6.68 15.56
N GLU A 240 -22.32 -5.66 15.93
CA GLU A 240 -23.75 -5.80 16.14
C GLU A 240 -24.47 -5.83 14.78
N ALA A 241 -25.60 -6.53 14.74
CA ALA A 241 -26.45 -6.65 13.55
C ALA A 241 -26.76 -5.30 12.86
N GLY A 242 -26.84 -4.22 13.65
CA GLY A 242 -27.13 -2.87 13.18
C GLY A 242 -25.97 -2.18 12.46
N ASP A 243 -24.73 -2.58 12.74
CA ASP A 243 -23.54 -1.82 12.33
C ASP A 243 -23.33 -1.82 10.82
N VAL A 244 -23.69 -2.92 10.16
CA VAL A 244 -23.51 -3.06 8.71
C VAL A 244 -24.60 -2.29 7.95
N SER A 245 -25.72 -1.94 8.59
CA SER A 245 -26.88 -1.31 7.94
C SER A 245 -26.58 0.06 7.33
N GLY A 246 -25.56 0.77 7.84
CA GLY A 246 -25.09 2.04 7.27
C GLY A 246 -24.41 1.90 5.90
N HIS A 247 -23.95 0.71 5.53
CA HIS A 247 -23.18 0.50 4.31
C HIS A 247 -24.03 0.04 3.12
N SER A 248 -24.78 0.95 2.51
CA SER A 248 -25.60 0.66 1.32
C SER A 248 -24.79 0.13 0.11
N SER A 249 -23.49 0.47 0.04
CA SER A 249 -22.55 0.04 -1.00
C SER A 249 -21.88 -1.30 -0.72
N LEU A 250 -21.98 -1.85 0.51
CA LEU A 250 -21.28 -3.07 0.87
C LEU A 250 -21.77 -4.25 0.02
N ARG A 251 -20.82 -5.01 -0.54
CA ARG A 251 -21.06 -6.19 -1.37
C ARG A 251 -20.33 -7.41 -0.86
N ARG A 252 -19.23 -7.24 -0.12
CA ARG A 252 -18.45 -8.33 0.45
C ARG A 252 -18.14 -8.04 1.91
N LEU A 253 -18.45 -9.01 2.77
CA LEU A 253 -17.96 -9.06 4.14
C LEU A 253 -17.23 -10.38 4.32
N THR A 254 -15.96 -10.32 4.70
CA THR A 254 -15.13 -11.50 4.97
C THR A 254 -14.80 -11.53 6.44
N LEU A 255 -15.19 -12.59 7.13
CA LEU A 255 -14.89 -12.78 8.56
C LEU A 255 -13.98 -14.00 8.69
N LYS A 256 -12.86 -13.83 9.41
CA LYS A 256 -11.86 -14.88 9.60
C LYS A 256 -11.90 -15.56 10.98
N HIS A 257 -12.72 -15.04 11.88
CA HIS A 257 -12.78 -15.47 13.29
C HIS A 257 -14.18 -15.89 13.70
N ALA A 258 -14.30 -16.37 14.94
CA ALA A 258 -15.57 -16.84 15.47
C ALA A 258 -16.63 -15.73 15.48
N ILE A 259 -17.86 -16.09 15.13
CA ILE A 259 -19.01 -15.19 15.13
C ILE A 259 -20.22 -15.92 15.72
N SER A 260 -21.05 -15.21 16.47
CA SER A 260 -22.27 -15.78 17.04
C SER A 260 -23.38 -15.85 15.99
N ILE A 261 -24.31 -16.79 16.16
CA ILE A 261 -25.49 -16.93 15.27
C ILE A 261 -26.37 -15.66 15.29
N ALA A 262 -26.44 -14.95 16.43
CA ALA A 262 -27.26 -13.76 16.56
C ALA A 262 -26.75 -12.62 15.68
N GLU A 263 -25.44 -12.38 15.67
CA GLU A 263 -24.78 -11.36 14.84
C GLU A 263 -24.96 -11.67 13.36
N LEU A 264 -24.87 -12.95 13.00
CA LEU A 264 -25.09 -13.40 11.63
C LEU A 264 -26.47 -13.07 11.08
N ARG A 265 -27.54 -13.20 11.88
CA ARG A 265 -28.90 -12.89 11.43
C ARG A 265 -29.05 -11.44 10.97
N GLY A 266 -28.38 -10.51 11.64
CA GLY A 266 -28.34 -9.11 11.25
C GLY A 266 -27.73 -8.91 9.87
N ILE A 267 -26.55 -9.50 9.66
CA ILE A 267 -25.77 -9.41 8.43
C ILE A 267 -26.57 -9.99 7.25
N PHE A 268 -27.26 -11.12 7.44
CA PHE A 268 -28.07 -11.76 6.40
C PHE A 268 -29.31 -10.96 5.96
N SER A 269 -29.70 -9.92 6.69
CA SER A 269 -30.82 -9.06 6.30
C SER A 269 -30.49 -8.15 5.11
N GLN A 270 -29.23 -8.11 4.66
CA GLN A 270 -28.80 -7.33 3.49
C GLN A 270 -28.82 -8.15 2.19
N PRO A 271 -29.74 -7.88 1.24
CA PRO A 271 -29.93 -8.73 0.07
C PRO A 271 -28.77 -8.71 -0.94
N LYS A 272 -27.91 -7.69 -0.89
CA LYS A 272 -26.77 -7.51 -1.81
C LYS A 272 -25.43 -7.97 -1.23
N LEU A 273 -25.41 -8.38 0.04
CA LEU A 273 -24.18 -8.70 0.75
C LEU A 273 -23.77 -10.15 0.49
N LYS A 274 -22.58 -10.34 -0.08
CA LYS A 274 -21.91 -11.63 -0.13
C LYS A 274 -21.08 -11.80 1.13
N LEU A 275 -21.50 -12.73 1.98
CA LEU A 275 -20.76 -13.10 3.18
C LEU A 275 -19.82 -14.25 2.87
N GLU A 276 -18.52 -14.04 3.10
CA GLU A 276 -17.46 -15.03 2.93
C GLU A 276 -16.88 -15.39 4.30
N TYR A 277 -16.86 -16.69 4.62
CA TYR A 277 -16.30 -17.21 5.86
C TYR A 277 -15.00 -17.92 5.58
N LEU A 278 -13.95 -17.57 6.30
CA LEU A 278 -12.65 -18.22 6.20
C LEU A 278 -12.26 -18.73 7.59
N ASN A 279 -12.27 -20.06 7.77
CA ASN A 279 -11.85 -20.72 9.01
C ASN A 279 -12.59 -20.26 10.28
N THR A 280 -13.87 -19.92 10.17
CA THR A 280 -14.67 -19.41 11.30
C THR A 280 -15.32 -20.53 12.09
N THR A 281 -15.24 -20.45 13.41
CA THR A 281 -16.06 -21.25 14.34
C THR A 281 -17.35 -20.51 14.64
N VAL A 282 -18.51 -21.08 14.33
CA VAL A 282 -19.80 -20.49 14.68
C VAL A 282 -20.15 -20.93 16.11
N VAL A 283 -20.39 -19.97 17.00
CA VAL A 283 -20.77 -20.26 18.39
C VAL A 283 -22.28 -20.16 18.54
N GLY A 284 -22.90 -21.26 18.95
CA GLY A 284 -24.32 -21.34 19.26
C GLY A 284 -24.69 -20.57 20.54
N PRO A 285 -25.99 -20.28 20.76
CA PRO A 285 -26.46 -19.59 21.97
C PRO A 285 -26.19 -20.38 23.26
N ASP A 286 -25.94 -21.68 23.16
CA ASP A 286 -25.56 -22.59 24.25
C ASP A 286 -24.03 -22.70 24.43
N GLY A 287 -23.25 -21.89 23.72
CA GLY A 287 -21.79 -21.92 23.74
C GLY A 287 -21.17 -23.06 22.91
N ARG A 288 -21.97 -23.89 22.24
CA ARG A 288 -21.43 -24.98 21.41
C ARG A 288 -20.77 -24.43 20.15
N GLN A 289 -19.58 -24.92 19.85
CA GLN A 289 -18.80 -24.54 18.69
C GLN A 289 -19.12 -25.44 17.50
N ILE A 290 -19.50 -24.83 16.38
CA ILE A 290 -19.70 -25.51 15.10
C ILE A 290 -18.57 -25.05 14.17
N ASN A 291 -17.64 -25.93 13.88
CA ASN A 291 -16.58 -25.66 12.90
C ASN A 291 -17.18 -25.68 11.50
N CYS A 292 -17.29 -24.50 10.86
CA CYS A 292 -17.74 -24.41 9.48
C CYS A 292 -16.55 -24.68 8.55
N PRO A 293 -16.57 -25.77 7.75
CA PRO A 293 -15.48 -26.03 6.81
C PRO A 293 -15.35 -24.90 5.77
N THR A 294 -14.10 -24.62 5.38
CA THR A 294 -13.58 -23.47 4.60
C THR A 294 -14.18 -23.27 3.19
N THR A 295 -15.25 -23.99 2.83
CA THR A 295 -15.83 -24.01 1.47
C THR A 295 -17.34 -23.75 1.43
N LEU A 296 -17.91 -23.03 2.41
CA LEU A 296 -19.27 -22.48 2.27
C LEU A 296 -19.24 -21.26 1.34
N LYS A 297 -19.23 -21.50 0.02
CA LYS A 297 -19.09 -20.47 -1.02
C LYS A 297 -20.18 -19.40 -1.03
N THR A 298 -21.35 -19.65 -0.46
CA THR A 298 -22.39 -18.64 -0.18
C THR A 298 -23.41 -19.31 0.74
N LEU A 299 -23.51 -18.91 2.01
CA LEU A 299 -24.70 -19.25 2.80
C LEU A 299 -25.84 -18.38 2.29
N LYS A 300 -26.57 -18.83 1.27
CA LYS A 300 -27.96 -18.40 1.12
C LYS A 300 -28.72 -19.10 2.23
N LEU A 301 -28.77 -18.47 3.41
CA LEU A 301 -29.74 -18.88 4.42
C LEU A 301 -31.12 -18.63 3.80
N ALA A 302 -31.73 -19.71 3.29
CA ALA A 302 -33.17 -19.72 3.05
C ALA A 302 -33.81 -19.29 4.38
N SER A 303 -34.69 -18.31 4.33
CA SER A 303 -35.40 -17.72 5.47
C SER A 303 -36.29 -18.71 6.25
N SER A 304 -36.16 -20.01 5.98
CA SER A 304 -36.80 -21.11 6.66
C SER A 304 -35.72 -22.05 7.22
N LEU A 305 -35.23 -21.77 8.42
CA LEU A 305 -34.51 -22.76 9.22
C LEU A 305 -35.58 -23.68 9.83
N PRO A 306 -35.65 -24.98 9.47
CA PRO A 306 -36.52 -25.93 10.15
C PRO A 306 -35.94 -26.22 11.53
N GLN A 307 -36.81 -26.24 12.55
CA GLN A 307 -36.47 -26.85 13.83
C GLN A 307 -36.29 -28.37 13.61
N THR A 308 -35.08 -28.87 13.94
CA THR A 308 -34.74 -30.28 14.29
C THR A 308 -35.04 -31.40 13.27
N GLU A 309 -33.98 -32.07 12.76
CA GLU A 309 -33.74 -33.55 12.85
C GLU A 309 -32.45 -34.01 12.08
N PRO A 310 -31.91 -35.25 12.31
CA PRO A 310 -30.46 -35.50 12.38
C PRO A 310 -29.77 -36.22 11.19
N SER A 311 -28.44 -36.00 11.15
CA SER A 311 -27.31 -36.85 10.69
C SER A 311 -27.28 -37.48 9.28
N LEU A 312 -26.32 -37.03 8.47
CA LEU A 312 -25.66 -37.80 7.40
C LEU A 312 -24.13 -37.56 7.43
N PRO A 313 -23.29 -38.53 7.02
CA PRO A 313 -21.85 -38.50 7.25
C PRO A 313 -21.10 -37.66 6.19
N PRO A 314 -19.91 -37.12 6.51
CA PRO A 314 -19.20 -36.22 5.62
C PRO A 314 -18.47 -36.98 4.50
N THR A 315 -18.75 -36.58 3.26
CA THR A 315 -18.04 -37.05 2.07
C THR A 315 -16.75 -36.23 1.92
N ARG A 316 -15.57 -36.89 1.89
CA ARG A 316 -14.28 -36.24 1.67
C ARG A 316 -14.12 -35.84 0.20
N ILE A 317 -14.02 -34.54 -0.06
CA ILE A 317 -13.68 -33.99 -1.37
C ILE A 317 -12.31 -33.31 -1.25
N ARG A 318 -11.34 -33.71 -2.10
CA ARG A 318 -10.02 -33.08 -2.23
C ARG A 318 -10.06 -32.05 -3.37
N ILE A 319 -9.76 -30.78 -3.07
CA ILE A 319 -9.67 -29.66 -4.04
C ILE A 319 -8.52 -28.72 -3.58
N PRO A 320 -7.80 -28.03 -4.51
CA PRO A 320 -6.43 -27.59 -4.28
C PRO A 320 -6.33 -26.26 -3.52
N ILE A 321 -5.21 -26.13 -2.81
CA ILE A 321 -4.80 -24.95 -2.05
C ILE A 321 -4.38 -23.86 -3.05
N SER A 322 -5.10 -22.73 -3.08
CA SER A 322 -4.74 -21.56 -3.88
C SER A 322 -3.76 -20.67 -3.10
N ALA A 323 -2.58 -20.53 -3.71
CA ALA A 323 -1.45 -19.63 -3.46
C ALA A 323 -1.45 -18.74 -2.21
N HIS A 324 -0.57 -19.09 -1.26
CA HIS A 324 0.08 -18.11 -0.40
C HIS A 324 0.85 -17.10 -1.28
N PHE A 325 0.61 -15.80 -1.04
CA PHE A 325 1.37 -14.72 -1.67
C PHE A 325 2.86 -14.79 -1.25
N PRO A 326 3.80 -14.95 -2.20
CA PRO A 326 5.21 -14.86 -1.88
C PRO A 326 5.59 -13.38 -1.62
N PHE A 327 5.92 -13.05 -0.38
CA PHE A 327 6.43 -11.74 0.01
C PHE A 327 7.92 -11.63 -0.29
N PHE A 328 8.31 -10.91 -1.35
CA PHE A 328 9.72 -10.67 -1.69
C PHE A 328 10.14 -9.19 -1.72
N GLU A 329 11.46 -8.99 -1.74
CA GLU A 329 12.19 -7.75 -1.47
C GLU A 329 12.12 -6.75 -2.62
N ALA A 330 11.54 -5.58 -2.36
CA ALA A 330 11.55 -4.45 -3.29
C ALA A 330 11.64 -3.14 -2.49
N ILE A 331 12.79 -2.92 -1.83
CA ILE A 331 13.12 -1.65 -1.17
C ILE A 331 13.66 -0.65 -2.20
N GLU A 332 14.49 -1.12 -3.13
CA GLU A 332 15.12 -0.32 -4.20
C GLU A 332 14.17 0.47 -5.13
N PRO A 333 12.95 0.02 -5.47
CA PRO A 333 12.15 0.69 -6.48
C PRO A 333 11.70 2.10 -6.03
N TYR A 334 11.18 2.22 -4.81
CA TYR A 334 10.61 3.48 -4.34
C TYR A 334 11.66 4.58 -4.17
N GLU A 335 12.91 4.20 -3.88
CA GLU A 335 14.03 5.14 -3.74
C GLU A 335 14.37 5.83 -5.05
N ALA A 336 14.35 5.09 -6.16
CA ALA A 336 14.71 5.60 -7.45
C ALA A 336 13.65 6.55 -8.01
N CYS A 337 12.37 6.30 -7.74
CA CYS A 337 11.31 7.27 -8.03
C CYS A 337 11.45 8.53 -7.15
N ALA A 338 11.63 8.36 -5.84
CA ALA A 338 11.74 9.48 -4.89
C ALA A 338 12.91 10.43 -5.21
N ARG A 339 14.04 9.89 -5.70
CA ARG A 339 15.24 10.66 -6.02
C ARG A 339 15.24 11.34 -7.37
N SER A 340 14.32 11.02 -8.27
CA SER A 340 14.30 11.63 -9.59
C SER A 340 13.94 13.12 -9.43
N PRO A 341 14.89 14.05 -9.63
CA PRO A 341 14.61 15.45 -9.43
C PRO A 341 13.74 15.92 -10.60
N CYS A 342 12.43 15.98 -10.39
CA CYS A 342 11.59 16.84 -11.20
C CYS A 342 11.99 18.26 -10.84
N LEU A 343 13.00 18.81 -11.52
CA LEU A 343 13.27 20.25 -11.53
C LEU A 343 12.03 20.94 -12.13
N LEU A 344 11.06 21.23 -11.27
CA LEU A 344 10.11 22.31 -11.44
C LEU A 344 10.84 23.61 -11.12
N SER A 345 11.85 23.94 -11.92
CA SER A 345 12.36 25.30 -12.05
C SER A 345 12.30 25.64 -13.53
N GLY A 346 11.20 26.25 -13.92
CA GLY A 346 11.08 26.97 -15.20
C GLY A 346 11.93 28.24 -15.18
N THR A 347 13.24 28.09 -14.97
CA THR A 347 14.22 29.12 -15.27
C THR A 347 15.25 28.49 -16.19
N THR A 348 15.15 28.86 -17.46
CA THR A 348 16.17 28.64 -18.48
C THR A 348 17.48 29.27 -18.01
N SER A 349 18.33 28.48 -17.36
CA SER A 349 19.74 28.78 -17.18
C SER A 349 20.53 27.57 -17.62
N HIS A 350 21.29 27.76 -18.70
CA HIS A 350 22.22 26.78 -19.23
C HIS A 350 23.15 26.27 -18.13
N ASN A 351 23.17 24.96 -17.90
CA ASN A 351 24.22 24.33 -17.11
C ASN A 351 24.82 23.15 -17.89
N PRO A 352 26.01 23.30 -18.49
CA PRO A 352 26.62 22.27 -19.31
C PRO A 352 27.70 21.52 -18.53
N TYR A 353 27.36 20.68 -17.53
CA TYR A 353 28.33 19.71 -17.00
C TYR A 353 27.64 18.50 -16.35
N LEU A 354 27.44 17.43 -17.12
CA LEU A 354 27.40 16.07 -16.60
C LEU A 354 28.73 15.41 -16.97
N ARG A 355 29.73 15.50 -16.08
CA ARG A 355 30.94 14.68 -16.15
C ARG A 355 30.58 13.25 -15.77
N LEU A 356 30.62 12.36 -16.75
CA LEU A 356 30.73 10.92 -16.54
C LEU A 356 32.04 10.66 -15.76
N ARG A 357 31.93 10.07 -14.57
CA ARG A 357 33.08 9.58 -13.82
C ARG A 357 33.59 8.32 -14.51
N SER A 358 34.78 8.40 -15.10
CA SER A 358 35.62 7.24 -15.41
C SER A 358 36.17 6.66 -14.11
N THR A 359 36.04 5.35 -13.93
CA THR A 359 36.77 4.57 -12.93
C THR A 359 38.25 4.49 -13.30
N PRO A 360 39.20 4.68 -12.38
CA PRO A 360 40.57 4.26 -12.63
C PRO A 360 40.70 2.75 -12.36
N SER A 361 41.38 2.09 -13.28
CA SER A 361 41.90 0.73 -13.19
C SER A 361 43.27 0.70 -12.52
N LEU A 362 43.44 -0.31 -11.65
CA LEU A 362 44.63 -0.77 -10.92
C LEU A 362 45.14 0.13 -9.79
#